data_AF-A0A1Y1LGV5-F1
#
_entry.id   AF-A0A1Y1LGV5-F1
#
_cell.length_a   1.000
_cell.length_b   1.000
_cell.length_c   1.000
_cell.angle_alpha   90.00
_cell.angle_beta   90.00
_cell.angle_gamma   90.00
#
_symmetry.space_group_name_H-M   'P 1'
#
loop_
_entity.id
_entity.type
_entity.pdbx_description
1 polymer ?
#
loop_
_entity_poly.entity_id
_entity_poly.type
_entity_poly.pdbx_seq_one_letter_code
_entity_poly.pdbx_strand_id
1 'polypeptide(L)'
;FDRYPLFLTGTRNVKYVIPEDGKKKAIFQYKVMLPPYVTCIQCVLQWTYFTGNQWGACANGTEAQGCGRSEIFRNCADITILTNVGGGIPPLFVGQDNPFLLYYRKSTKMSDAYQVAPLVVRNQVCVSTRLFRIIPGMDDWCQTNCLRYPPNCPDQLCQCPTTCDAVGEYEGKLGADVFCMDQCIVYPQKCPYQKCN
;
A
#
# COMPACT_ATOMS: atom_id res chain seq x y z
N PHE A 1 -9.71 18.31 -9.36
CA PHE A 1 -10.36 17.13 -8.76
C PHE A 1 -11.65 17.51 -8.01
N ASP A 2 -11.79 18.76 -7.57
CA ASP A 2 -12.91 19.20 -6.71
C ASP A 2 -14.25 19.39 -7.41
N ARG A 3 -14.28 19.30 -8.75
CA ARG A 3 -15.49 19.47 -9.58
C ARG A 3 -16.47 18.31 -9.42
N TYR A 4 -15.98 17.09 -9.18
CA TYR A 4 -16.79 15.86 -9.15
C TYR A 4 -16.46 15.02 -7.92
N PRO A 5 -16.87 15.45 -6.72
CA PRO A 5 -16.68 14.65 -5.51
C PRO A 5 -17.52 13.37 -5.56
N LEU A 6 -16.94 12.25 -5.15
CA LEU A 6 -17.61 10.97 -5.06
C LEU A 6 -18.20 10.79 -3.66
N PHE A 7 -19.50 10.52 -3.58
CA PHE A 7 -20.21 10.33 -2.32
C PHE A 7 -20.26 8.84 -1.96
N LEU A 8 -20.15 8.51 -0.69
CA LEU A 8 -20.32 7.13 -0.23
C LEU A 8 -21.76 6.66 -0.43
N THR A 9 -21.94 5.43 -0.92
CA THR A 9 -23.25 4.87 -1.24
C THR A 9 -24.19 4.92 -0.03
N GLY A 10 -25.37 5.53 -0.20
CA GLY A 10 -26.38 5.65 0.86
C GLY A 10 -26.15 6.81 1.82
N THR A 11 -25.11 7.63 1.61
CA THR A 11 -24.84 8.82 2.42
C THR A 11 -24.57 10.03 1.53
N ARG A 12 -24.48 11.23 2.14
CA ARG A 12 -24.00 12.45 1.47
C ARG A 12 -22.56 12.81 1.86
N ASN A 13 -21.83 11.83 2.39
CA ASN A 13 -20.47 12.04 2.86
C ASN A 13 -19.45 11.67 1.78
N VAL A 14 -18.42 12.49 1.64
CA VAL A 14 -17.27 12.27 0.73
C VAL A 14 -16.07 11.65 1.44
N LYS A 15 -16.19 11.40 2.75
CA LYS A 15 -15.13 10.89 3.61
C LYS A 15 -15.55 9.55 4.21
N TYR A 16 -14.73 8.53 3.97
CA TYR A 16 -14.82 7.25 4.67
C TYR A 16 -13.93 7.31 5.91
N VAL A 17 -14.51 7.15 7.10
CA VAL A 17 -13.77 7.15 8.36
C VAL A 17 -13.28 5.73 8.63
N ILE A 18 -11.97 5.58 8.81
CA ILE A 18 -11.36 4.30 9.19
C ILE A 18 -11.65 4.09 10.69
N PRO A 19 -12.22 2.93 11.10
CA PRO A 19 -12.48 2.65 12.51
C PRO A 19 -11.17 2.52 13.31
N GLU A 20 -11.15 3.07 14.52
CA GLU A 20 -9.96 3.09 15.40
C GLU A 20 -9.59 1.69 15.92
N ASP A 21 -10.58 0.81 16.13
CA ASP A 21 -10.39 -0.57 16.60
C ASP A 21 -9.95 -1.55 15.48
N GLY A 22 -9.42 -1.01 14.38
CA GLY A 22 -9.04 -1.77 13.19
C GLY A 22 -7.71 -2.53 13.34
N LYS A 23 -7.52 -3.57 12.50
CA LYS A 23 -6.20 -4.20 12.35
C LYS A 23 -5.21 -3.20 11.75
N LYS A 24 -3.97 -3.22 12.24
CA LYS A 24 -2.87 -2.32 11.79
C LYS A 24 -2.63 -2.33 10.28
N LYS A 25 -2.91 -3.46 9.63
CA LYS A 25 -2.97 -3.60 8.17
C LYS A 25 -4.29 -4.25 7.78
N ALA A 26 -5.06 -3.55 6.95
CA ALA A 26 -6.34 -4.04 6.45
C ALA A 26 -6.62 -3.52 5.04
N ILE A 27 -7.46 -4.24 4.31
CA ILE A 27 -8.03 -3.79 3.04
C ILE A 27 -9.42 -3.25 3.36
N PHE A 28 -9.61 -1.94 3.19
CA PHE A 28 -10.90 -1.29 3.37
C PHE A 28 -11.66 -1.26 2.05
N GLN A 29 -12.80 -1.95 2.00
CA GLN A 29 -13.67 -1.95 0.83
C GLN A 29 -14.92 -1.12 1.14
N TYR A 30 -15.09 -0.02 0.41
CA TYR A 30 -16.28 0.82 0.48
C TYR A 30 -16.76 1.18 -0.92
N LYS A 31 -18.03 1.53 -1.04
CA LYS A 31 -18.67 1.86 -2.31
C LYS A 31 -18.94 3.35 -2.38
N VAL A 32 -18.70 3.92 -3.56
CA VAL A 32 -18.97 5.31 -3.89
C VAL A 32 -19.93 5.41 -5.06
N MET A 33 -20.70 6.49 -5.10
CA MET A 33 -21.58 6.83 -6.20
C MET A 33 -20.81 7.69 -7.20
N LEU A 34 -20.82 7.27 -8.46
CA LEU A 34 -20.33 8.09 -9.56
C LEU A 34 -21.26 9.30 -9.75
N PRO A 35 -20.73 10.46 -10.19
CA PRO A 35 -21.55 11.63 -10.41
C PRO A 35 -22.56 11.34 -11.55
N PRO A 36 -23.82 11.76 -11.40
CA PRO A 36 -24.81 11.54 -12.43
C PRO A 36 -24.44 12.32 -13.69
N TYR A 37 -24.73 11.73 -14.85
CA TYR A 37 -24.52 12.35 -16.17
C TYR A 37 -23.07 12.67 -16.53
N VAL A 38 -22.10 12.05 -15.85
CA VAL A 38 -20.67 12.17 -16.20
C VAL A 38 -20.23 10.93 -16.96
N THR A 39 -19.68 11.14 -18.16
CA THR A 39 -18.98 10.12 -18.96
C THR A 39 -17.61 10.62 -19.34
N CYS A 40 -16.65 9.71 -19.46
CA CYS A 40 -15.30 10.03 -19.88
C CYS A 40 -14.50 8.80 -20.31
N ILE A 41 -13.57 9.02 -21.25
CA ILE A 41 -12.68 7.98 -21.79
C ILE A 41 -11.30 7.93 -21.11
N GLN A 42 -10.85 9.05 -20.54
CA GLN A 42 -9.56 9.21 -19.89
C GLN A 42 -9.77 10.10 -18.66
N CYS A 43 -10.38 9.53 -17.63
CA CYS A 43 -10.56 10.18 -16.35
C CYS A 43 -9.51 9.73 -15.36
N VAL A 44 -9.20 10.59 -14.41
CA VAL A 44 -8.34 10.23 -13.27
C VAL A 44 -9.20 10.20 -12.01
N LEU A 45 -9.36 9.00 -11.45
CA LEU A 45 -9.86 8.82 -10.10
C LEU A 45 -8.74 9.16 -9.13
N GLN A 46 -9.03 9.98 -8.12
CA GLN A 46 -8.07 10.30 -7.09
C GLN A 46 -8.64 9.96 -5.73
N TRP A 47 -7.88 9.19 -4.95
CA TRP A 47 -8.12 9.09 -3.52
C TRP A 47 -7.15 10.00 -2.76
N THR A 48 -7.56 10.44 -1.58
CA THR A 48 -6.70 11.15 -0.64
C THR A 48 -6.95 10.56 0.73
N TYR A 49 -5.89 10.02 1.34
CA TYR A 49 -5.92 9.51 2.69
C TYR A 49 -5.21 10.50 3.60
N PHE A 50 -5.99 11.12 4.48
CA PHE A 50 -5.49 11.99 5.54
C PHE A 50 -5.21 11.12 6.76
N THR A 51 -3.97 11.09 7.22
CA THR A 51 -3.64 10.35 8.43
C THR A 51 -4.08 11.13 9.67
N GLY A 52 -4.48 10.40 10.72
CA GLY A 52 -4.83 10.96 12.03
C GLY A 52 -3.96 10.40 13.16
N ASN A 53 -2.89 9.70 12.80
CA ASN A 53 -2.00 8.98 13.73
C ASN A 53 -0.67 9.69 13.98
N GLN A 54 -0.45 10.83 13.34
CA GLN A 54 0.80 11.57 13.48
C GLN A 54 0.81 12.36 14.79
N TRP A 55 1.93 12.27 15.52
CA TRP A 55 2.16 13.01 16.75
C TRP A 55 2.86 14.33 16.45
N GLY A 56 2.36 15.44 17.00
CA GLY A 56 2.98 16.74 16.77
C GLY A 56 2.61 17.79 17.82
N ALA A 57 3.24 18.95 17.72
CA ALA A 57 3.03 20.07 18.65
C ALA A 57 1.66 20.71 18.42
N CYS A 58 0.84 20.74 19.47
CA CYS A 58 -0.44 21.43 19.54
C CYS A 58 -0.24 22.92 19.86
N ALA A 59 -1.23 23.75 19.56
CA ALA A 59 -1.19 25.20 19.77
C ALA A 59 -1.03 25.64 21.24
N ASN A 60 -1.36 24.75 22.18
CA ASN A 60 -1.19 24.92 23.62
C ASN A 60 0.21 24.51 24.13
N GLY A 61 1.14 24.15 23.23
CA GLY A 61 2.52 23.76 23.58
C GLY A 61 2.68 22.32 24.05
N THR A 62 1.60 21.54 24.12
CA THR A 62 1.68 20.09 24.37
C THR A 62 1.87 19.34 23.05
N GLU A 63 2.38 18.12 23.09
CA GLU A 63 2.39 17.25 21.91
C GLU A 63 1.32 16.16 22.06
N ALA A 64 0.53 15.94 21.02
CA ALA A 64 -0.50 14.91 21.01
C ALA A 64 -0.69 14.34 19.60
N GLN A 65 -1.31 13.17 19.54
CA GLN A 65 -1.74 12.56 18.29
C GLN A 65 -2.83 13.42 17.61
N GLY A 66 -2.68 13.68 16.32
CA GLY A 66 -3.56 14.55 15.54
C GLY A 66 -3.21 16.04 15.60
N CYS A 67 -2.19 16.42 16.37
CA CYS A 67 -1.63 17.77 16.36
C CYS A 67 -0.46 17.90 15.38
N GLY A 68 -0.23 19.12 14.87
CA GLY A 68 0.81 19.39 13.88
C GLY A 68 0.38 19.07 12.44
N ARG A 69 1.36 18.92 11.54
CA ARG A 69 1.10 18.54 10.15
C ARG A 69 0.97 17.02 10.05
N SER A 70 -0.21 16.55 9.62
CA SER A 70 -0.43 15.15 9.30
C SER A 70 -0.02 14.85 7.85
N GLU A 71 0.46 13.64 7.62
CA GLU A 71 0.77 13.09 6.31
C GLU A 71 -0.48 12.89 5.48
N ILE A 72 -0.29 13.06 4.17
CA ILE A 72 -1.36 12.95 3.19
C ILE A 72 -0.86 12.03 2.08
N PHE A 73 -1.50 10.88 1.95
CA PHE A 73 -1.24 9.95 0.86
C PHE A 73 -2.24 10.20 -0.26
N ARG A 74 -1.74 10.47 -1.46
CA ARG A 74 -2.56 10.73 -2.65
C ARG A 74 -2.20 9.75 -3.74
N ASN A 75 -3.21 9.09 -4.31
CA ASN A 75 -3.03 8.21 -5.46
C ASN A 75 -4.04 8.55 -6.55
N CYS A 76 -3.63 8.31 -7.78
CA CYS A 76 -4.40 8.56 -8.98
C CYS A 76 -4.50 7.24 -9.77
N ALA A 77 -5.69 6.93 -10.29
CA ALA A 77 -5.93 5.79 -11.15
C ALA A 77 -6.66 6.25 -12.42
N ASP A 78 -6.21 5.78 -13.58
CA ASP A 78 -6.85 6.06 -14.86
C ASP A 78 -8.08 5.17 -15.03
N ILE A 79 -9.24 5.79 -15.31
CA ILE A 79 -10.53 5.13 -15.42
C ILE A 79 -11.35 5.66 -16.60
N THR A 80 -12.32 4.86 -17.03
CA THR A 80 -13.30 5.19 -18.07
C THR A 80 -14.70 5.05 -17.48
N ILE A 81 -15.54 6.07 -17.63
CA ILE A 81 -16.94 6.06 -17.22
C ILE A 81 -17.80 6.09 -18.48
N LEU A 82 -18.52 5.00 -18.74
CA LEU A 82 -19.38 4.84 -19.91
C LEU A 82 -20.85 4.80 -19.49
N THR A 83 -21.72 5.41 -20.30
CA THR A 83 -23.17 5.25 -20.16
C THR A 83 -23.63 3.98 -20.84
N ASN A 84 -24.50 3.22 -20.18
CA ASN A 84 -25.08 1.99 -20.73
C ASN A 84 -26.24 2.24 -21.70
N VAL A 85 -26.40 3.48 -22.20
CA VAL A 85 -27.44 3.87 -23.17
C VAL A 85 -26.89 3.58 -24.58
N GLY A 86 -27.54 2.67 -25.30
CA GLY A 86 -27.02 2.01 -26.50
C GLY A 86 -26.47 2.93 -27.60
N GLY A 87 -25.27 2.60 -28.08
CA GLY A 87 -24.65 3.20 -29.27
C GLY A 87 -23.12 3.22 -29.29
N GLY A 88 -22.46 3.08 -28.13
CA GLY A 88 -21.01 2.92 -28.06
C GLY A 88 -20.64 1.46 -27.99
N ILE A 89 -20.09 0.89 -29.05
CA ILE A 89 -19.34 -0.37 -29.00
C ILE A 89 -18.27 -0.18 -27.90
N PRO A 90 -18.31 -0.89 -26.76
CA PRO A 90 -17.22 -0.81 -25.81
C PRO A 90 -15.94 -1.25 -26.54
N PRO A 91 -14.80 -0.54 -26.40
CA PRO A 91 -13.56 -1.09 -26.92
C PRO A 91 -13.38 -2.49 -26.32
N LEU A 92 -12.95 -3.42 -27.16
CA LEU A 92 -12.87 -4.88 -26.96
C LEU A 92 -11.96 -5.36 -25.81
N PHE A 93 -11.81 -4.57 -24.75
CA PHE A 93 -10.96 -4.86 -23.58
C PHE A 93 -11.73 -5.46 -22.39
N VAL A 94 -13.01 -5.84 -22.55
CA VAL A 94 -13.73 -6.63 -21.54
C VAL A 94 -13.24 -8.08 -21.63
N GLY A 95 -12.17 -8.38 -20.91
CA GLY A 95 -11.58 -9.72 -20.84
C GLY A 95 -10.06 -9.76 -20.86
N GLN A 96 -9.37 -8.61 -20.92
CA GLN A 96 -7.91 -8.57 -20.91
C GLN A 96 -7.43 -8.23 -19.50
N ASP A 97 -6.86 -9.23 -18.81
CA ASP A 97 -5.96 -9.01 -17.68
C ASP A 97 -5.05 -7.83 -18.03
N ASN A 98 -5.07 -6.82 -17.15
CA ASN A 98 -4.40 -5.53 -17.27
C ASN A 98 -3.38 -5.45 -18.44
N PRO A 99 -3.64 -4.71 -19.53
CA PRO A 99 -2.81 -4.70 -20.74
C PRO A 99 -1.37 -4.20 -20.50
N PHE A 100 -1.09 -3.65 -19.32
CA PHE A 100 0.25 -3.24 -18.88
C PHE A 100 0.92 -4.25 -17.92
N LEU A 101 0.28 -5.38 -17.62
CA LEU A 101 0.89 -6.41 -16.78
C LEU A 101 2.05 -7.03 -17.56
N LEU A 102 3.27 -6.75 -17.09
CA LEU A 102 4.45 -7.35 -17.67
C LEU A 102 4.45 -8.83 -17.32
N TYR A 103 4.58 -9.70 -18.32
CA TYR A 103 4.77 -11.12 -18.09
C TYR A 103 6.20 -11.50 -18.47
N TYR A 104 6.83 -12.37 -17.71
CA TYR A 104 8.12 -12.94 -18.09
C TYR A 104 7.91 -14.33 -18.69
N ARG A 105 8.74 -14.67 -19.68
CA ARG A 105 8.80 -16.01 -20.29
C ARG A 105 10.15 -16.62 -19.98
N LYS A 106 10.17 -17.77 -19.31
CA LYS A 106 11.42 -18.49 -19.01
C LYS A 106 11.89 -19.24 -20.27
N SER A 107 13.02 -18.82 -20.86
CA SER A 107 13.53 -19.36 -22.13
C SER A 107 14.14 -20.78 -22.05
N THR A 108 14.12 -21.44 -20.89
CA THR A 108 14.95 -22.64 -20.65
C THR A 108 14.32 -23.97 -21.07
N LYS A 109 13.08 -24.01 -21.58
CA LYS A 109 12.53 -25.21 -22.25
C LYS A 109 11.59 -24.79 -23.39
N MET A 110 11.89 -25.24 -24.60
CA MET A 110 11.22 -24.87 -25.86
C MET A 110 9.79 -25.43 -26.02
N SER A 111 9.16 -25.93 -24.95
CA SER A 111 7.92 -26.72 -25.05
C SER A 111 6.79 -26.35 -24.10
N ASP A 112 6.95 -25.40 -23.17
CA ASP A 112 5.85 -24.95 -22.30
C ASP A 112 5.39 -23.53 -22.69
N ALA A 113 4.40 -23.45 -23.56
CA ALA A 113 3.64 -22.22 -23.84
C ALA A 113 2.85 -21.70 -22.61
N TYR A 114 2.97 -22.37 -21.47
CA TYR A 114 2.20 -22.15 -20.24
C TYR A 114 3.00 -21.54 -19.08
N GLN A 115 4.29 -21.23 -19.25
CA GLN A 115 5.11 -20.56 -18.21
C GLN A 115 5.21 -19.05 -18.42
N VAL A 116 4.06 -18.42 -18.68
CA VAL A 116 3.93 -16.96 -18.72
C VAL A 116 3.31 -16.56 -17.38
N ALA A 117 4.11 -16.03 -16.46
CA ALA A 117 3.63 -15.60 -15.16
C ALA A 117 3.77 -14.07 -15.02
N PRO A 118 2.83 -13.42 -14.33
CA PRO A 118 2.83 -11.98 -14.17
C PRO A 118 4.04 -11.55 -13.33
N LEU A 119 4.72 -10.51 -13.78
CA LEU A 119 5.78 -9.84 -13.04
C LEU A 119 5.15 -9.07 -11.89
N VAL A 120 5.22 -9.63 -10.68
CA VAL A 120 4.78 -8.97 -9.46
C VAL A 120 5.94 -8.15 -8.90
N VAL A 121 6.01 -6.86 -9.24
CA VAL A 121 6.94 -5.92 -8.61
C VAL A 121 6.35 -5.51 -7.26
N ARG A 122 6.98 -5.93 -6.15
CA ARG A 122 6.54 -5.60 -4.79
C ARG A 122 7.38 -4.45 -4.24
N ASN A 123 6.73 -3.43 -3.67
CA ASN A 123 7.37 -2.39 -2.87
C ASN A 123 7.35 -2.81 -1.39
N GLN A 124 8.21 -3.75 -1.01
CA GLN A 124 8.34 -4.19 0.38
C GLN A 124 9.79 -4.07 0.82
N VAL A 125 10.00 -3.86 2.12
CA VAL A 125 11.33 -3.87 2.71
C VAL A 125 11.61 -5.30 3.18
N CYS A 126 12.75 -5.84 2.78
CA CYS A 126 13.21 -7.17 3.17
C CYS A 126 14.51 -7.04 3.95
N VAL A 127 14.50 -7.57 5.17
CA VAL A 127 15.56 -7.42 6.15
C VAL A 127 16.02 -8.79 6.62
N SER A 128 17.18 -8.82 7.26
CA SER A 128 17.67 -10.04 7.89
C SER A 128 16.79 -10.48 9.06
N THR A 129 16.72 -11.79 9.31
CA THR A 129 16.10 -12.32 10.52
C THR A 129 16.96 -11.99 11.75
N ARG A 130 16.37 -12.14 12.95
CA ARG A 130 17.03 -11.82 14.23
C ARG A 130 18.42 -12.46 14.38
N LEU A 131 18.64 -13.64 13.81
CA LEU A 131 19.92 -14.37 13.91
C LEU A 131 21.02 -13.77 13.04
N PHE A 132 20.67 -13.23 11.87
CA PHE A 132 21.64 -12.79 10.85
C PHE A 132 21.83 -11.27 10.79
N ARG A 133 21.09 -10.51 11.60
CA ARG A 133 21.17 -9.04 11.65
C ARG A 133 22.51 -8.47 12.13
N ILE A 134 23.28 -9.25 12.88
CA ILE A 134 24.61 -8.83 13.34
C ILE A 134 25.60 -8.75 12.17
N ILE A 135 25.34 -9.46 11.06
CA ILE A 135 26.23 -9.53 9.92
C ILE A 135 26.07 -8.25 9.07
N PRO A 136 27.13 -7.44 8.91
CA PRO A 136 27.07 -6.23 8.08
C PRO A 136 26.68 -6.54 6.64
N GLY A 137 25.74 -5.76 6.08
CA GLY A 137 25.29 -5.92 4.70
C GLY A 137 24.24 -7.01 4.47
N MET A 138 23.83 -7.77 5.50
CA MET A 138 22.80 -8.80 5.34
C MET A 138 21.44 -8.21 4.93
N ASP A 139 21.06 -7.04 5.46
CA ASP A 139 19.81 -6.39 5.07
C ASP A 139 19.82 -5.96 3.59
N ASP A 140 20.97 -5.50 3.08
CA ASP A 140 21.12 -5.15 1.68
C ASP A 140 21.03 -6.38 0.76
N TRP A 141 21.64 -7.49 1.20
CA TRP A 141 21.51 -8.76 0.53
C TRP A 141 20.05 -9.24 0.50
N CYS A 142 19.32 -9.15 1.61
CA CYS A 142 17.90 -9.50 1.68
C CYS A 142 17.06 -8.59 0.80
N GLN A 143 17.26 -7.27 0.87
CA GLN A 143 16.56 -6.29 0.04
C GLN A 143 16.74 -6.60 -1.45
N THR A 144 17.96 -6.91 -1.88
CA THR A 144 18.27 -7.19 -3.29
C THR A 144 17.76 -8.56 -3.73
N ASN A 145 18.03 -9.62 -2.97
CA ASN A 145 17.74 -11.00 -3.41
C ASN A 145 16.27 -11.39 -3.24
N CYS A 146 15.61 -10.89 -2.20
CA CYS A 146 14.18 -11.16 -1.99
C CYS A 146 13.30 -10.41 -3.00
N LEU A 147 13.72 -9.23 -3.45
CA LEU A 147 12.98 -8.44 -4.45
C LEU A 147 13.41 -8.73 -5.90
N ARG A 148 14.46 -9.54 -6.10
CA ARG A 148 14.88 -10.00 -7.42
C ARG A 148 13.84 -10.94 -8.03
N TYR A 149 13.87 -11.04 -9.36
CA TYR A 149 13.14 -12.07 -10.08
C TYR A 149 14.10 -13.09 -10.73
N PRO A 150 13.93 -14.41 -10.51
CA PRO A 150 13.07 -15.02 -9.49
C PRO A 150 13.56 -14.67 -8.07
N PRO A 151 12.66 -14.56 -7.07
CA PRO A 151 13.02 -14.18 -5.72
C PRO A 151 13.87 -15.28 -5.07
N ASN A 152 14.97 -14.87 -4.45
CA ASN A 152 15.81 -15.72 -3.63
C ASN A 152 15.75 -15.20 -2.18
N CYS A 153 14.72 -15.62 -1.46
CA CYS A 153 14.43 -15.18 -0.10
C CYS A 153 14.31 -16.38 0.83
N PRO A 154 15.42 -16.92 1.36
CA PRO A 154 15.35 -17.99 2.33
C PRO A 154 14.82 -17.47 3.67
N ASP A 155 13.70 -18.03 4.15
CA ASP A 155 12.98 -17.58 5.36
C ASP A 155 13.82 -17.62 6.64
N GLN A 156 14.89 -18.42 6.66
CA GLN A 156 15.83 -18.49 7.79
C GLN A 156 16.75 -17.27 7.86
N LEU A 157 17.09 -16.67 6.71
CA LEU A 157 18.04 -15.57 6.61
C LEU A 157 17.32 -14.22 6.48
N CYS A 158 16.25 -14.17 5.70
CA CYS A 158 15.56 -12.95 5.34
C CYS A 158 14.07 -13.02 5.65
N GLN A 159 13.51 -11.88 6.02
CA GLN A 159 12.08 -11.68 6.23
C GLN A 159 11.66 -10.37 5.56
N CYS A 160 10.47 -10.32 4.98
CA CYS A 160 9.88 -9.10 4.42
C CYS A 160 8.66 -8.71 5.27
N PRO A 161 8.86 -8.05 6.42
CA PRO A 161 7.78 -7.72 7.32
C PRO A 161 6.78 -6.80 6.63
N THR A 162 5.50 -7.08 6.82
CA THR A 162 4.42 -6.21 6.31
C THR A 162 3.72 -5.42 7.40
N THR A 163 4.07 -5.70 8.65
CA THR A 163 3.62 -5.04 9.87
C THR A 163 4.80 -5.03 10.85
N CYS A 164 4.81 -4.07 11.77
CA CYS A 164 5.74 -4.00 12.88
C CYS A 164 4.97 -3.50 14.09
N ASP A 165 5.04 -4.24 15.17
CA ASP A 165 4.24 -4.04 16.37
C ASP A 165 5.11 -3.42 17.48
N ALA A 166 4.51 -2.54 18.27
CA ALA A 166 5.13 -1.98 19.46
C ALA A 166 5.21 -3.03 20.57
N VAL A 167 6.39 -3.18 21.16
CA VAL A 167 6.70 -4.12 22.23
C VAL A 167 7.39 -3.42 23.40
N GLY A 168 7.37 -4.03 24.57
CA GLY A 168 8.04 -3.51 25.76
C GLY A 168 7.45 -2.17 26.21
N GLU A 169 8.27 -1.12 26.28
CA GLU A 169 7.84 0.20 26.77
C GLU A 169 6.78 0.89 25.89
N TYR A 170 6.64 0.45 24.63
CA TYR A 170 5.70 1.00 23.66
C TYR A 170 4.44 0.15 23.50
N GLU A 171 4.39 -1.02 24.13
CA GLU A 171 3.25 -1.93 24.06
C GLU A 171 1.98 -1.26 24.62
N GLY A 172 0.89 -1.34 23.85
CA GLY A 172 -0.42 -0.79 24.24
C GLY A 172 -0.53 0.75 24.20
N LYS A 173 0.54 1.48 23.86
CA LYS A 173 0.48 2.94 23.67
C LYS A 173 -0.18 3.26 22.32
N LEU A 174 -1.21 4.10 22.35
CA LEU A 174 -1.92 4.55 21.15
C LEU A 174 -0.93 5.20 20.16
N GLY A 175 -0.91 4.70 18.92
CA GLY A 175 -0.03 5.20 17.85
C GLY A 175 1.42 4.67 17.84
N ALA A 176 1.85 3.90 18.86
CA ALA A 176 3.22 3.40 18.92
C ALA A 176 3.54 2.36 17.82
N ASP A 177 2.55 1.59 17.40
CA ASP A 177 2.66 0.64 16.30
C ASP A 177 2.96 1.32 14.97
N VAL A 178 2.36 2.49 14.74
CA VAL A 178 2.59 3.30 13.54
C VAL A 178 4.03 3.76 13.50
N PHE A 179 4.53 4.29 14.64
CA PHE A 179 5.93 4.65 14.78
C PHE A 179 6.86 3.47 14.45
N CYS A 180 6.54 2.27 14.95
CA CYS A 180 7.30 1.07 14.63
C CYS A 180 7.28 0.74 13.14
N MET A 181 6.12 0.83 12.48
CA MET A 181 6.05 0.64 11.03
C MET A 181 6.89 1.65 10.26
N ASP A 182 6.87 2.93 10.64
CA ASP A 182 7.63 4.00 9.97
C ASP A 182 9.15 3.85 10.14
N GLN A 183 9.60 3.27 11.26
CA GLN A 183 11.04 3.06 11.50
C GLN A 183 11.55 1.72 10.95
N CYS A 184 10.69 0.69 10.91
CA CYS A 184 11.09 -0.69 10.63
C CYS A 184 10.75 -1.16 9.22
N ILE A 185 9.72 -0.60 8.57
CA ILE A 185 9.31 -0.96 7.20
C ILE A 185 9.79 0.11 6.20
N VAL A 186 11.00 0.62 6.41
CA VAL A 186 11.67 1.61 5.55
C VAL A 186 13.10 1.14 5.29
N TYR A 187 13.62 1.40 4.09
CA TYR A 187 15.00 1.11 3.73
C TYR A 187 15.81 2.42 3.55
N PRO A 188 16.96 2.60 4.22
CA PRO A 188 17.57 1.70 5.21
C PRO A 188 16.79 1.69 6.54
N GLN A 189 16.78 0.54 7.22
CA GLN A 189 16.01 0.36 8.45
C GLN A 189 16.57 1.18 9.62
N LYS A 190 15.68 1.84 10.37
CA LYS A 190 16.00 2.58 11.61
C LYS A 190 15.27 2.01 12.83
N CYS A 191 14.90 0.74 12.74
CA CYS A 191 14.04 0.07 13.69
C CYS A 191 14.65 -0.03 15.10
N PRO A 192 13.97 0.44 16.17
CA PRO A 192 14.39 0.22 17.54
C PRO A 192 13.85 -1.12 18.08
N TYR A 193 14.64 -2.20 17.92
CA TYR A 193 14.21 -3.59 18.19
C TYR A 193 13.85 -3.93 19.64
N GLN A 194 14.24 -3.09 20.60
CA GLN A 194 13.80 -3.26 21.99
C GLN A 194 12.35 -2.77 22.21
N LYS A 195 11.84 -1.97 21.27
CA LYS A 195 10.55 -1.27 21.36
C LYS A 195 9.60 -1.62 20.21
N CYS A 196 10.12 -2.20 19.13
CA CYS A 196 9.40 -2.54 17.91
C CYS A 196 9.80 -3.93 17.42
N ASN A 197 8.84 -4.73 16.99
CA ASN A 197 9.08 -6.07 16.44
C ASN A 197 8.09 -6.45 15.34
#